data_AF-A0A0M0JJL8-F1
#
_entry.id   AF-A0A0M0JJL8-F1
#
_cell.length_a   1.000
_cell.length_b   1.000
_cell.length_c   1.000
_cell.angle_alpha   90.00
_cell.angle_beta   90.00
_cell.angle_gamma   90.00
#
_symmetry.space_group_name_H-M   'P 1'
#
loop_
_entity.id
_entity.type
_entity.pdbx_description
1 polymer ?
#
loop_
_entity_poly.entity_id
_entity_poly.type
_entity_poly.pdbx_seq_one_letter_code
_entity_poly.pdbx_strand_id
1 'polypeptide(L)'
;MENDVKTLADANELSLPALKELGFSVGVRNRLFKAFAVATEKQAIAEAKAKAAAEAKAAAQEKAKAEAEAAAEAAAEAKLLSEFPWLDASLRKCICKVQEPSSVVALLEENDVKTLADAKALSLGAMKEFGFSVGVRNRLLKAFFAADEVDEDSNLEICVGVICMVIGLGMRSDLNGKKARVIGLDAEKGLWHVTVDGEAEGSKLALRPKNLKPLASAV
;
A
#
# COMPACT_ATOMS: atom_id res chain seq x y z
N MET A 1 -6.25 -6.52 -62.25
CA MET A 1 -5.66 -6.40 -60.90
C MET A 1 -6.39 -5.26 -60.22
N GLU A 2 -7.36 -5.58 -59.37
CA GLU A 2 -8.08 -4.58 -58.57
C GLU A 2 -7.16 -4.13 -57.45
N ASN A 3 -6.71 -2.88 -57.51
CA ASN A 3 -5.93 -2.28 -56.44
C ASN A 3 -6.89 -1.76 -55.36
N ASP A 4 -7.31 -2.63 -54.45
CA ASP A 4 -8.04 -2.24 -53.25
C ASP A 4 -7.13 -1.46 -52.31
N VAL A 5 -7.25 -0.13 -52.32
CA VAL A 5 -6.55 0.76 -51.38
C VAL A 5 -7.25 0.67 -50.01
N LYS A 6 -6.69 -0.12 -49.08
CA LYS A 6 -7.31 -0.39 -47.77
C LYS A 6 -6.76 0.50 -46.65
N THR A 7 -5.59 1.12 -46.82
CA THR A 7 -4.95 1.93 -45.78
C THR A 7 -4.47 3.30 -46.27
N LEU A 8 -4.27 4.24 -45.33
CA LEU A 8 -3.73 5.58 -45.64
C LEU A 8 -2.29 5.52 -46.17
N ALA A 9 -1.54 4.48 -45.81
CA ALA A 9 -0.20 4.21 -46.33
C ALA A 9 -0.26 3.86 -47.82
N ASP A 10 -1.19 2.98 -48.21
CA ASP A 10 -1.42 2.61 -49.62
C ASP A 10 -1.81 3.83 -50.47
N ALA A 11 -2.62 4.74 -49.91
CA ALA A 11 -2.99 5.99 -50.57
C ALA A 11 -1.84 7.01 -50.70
N ASN A 12 -0.81 6.91 -49.84
CA ASN A 12 0.34 7.80 -49.85
C ASN A 12 1.44 7.34 -50.82
N GLU A 13 1.52 6.03 -51.10
CA GLU A 13 2.40 5.46 -52.13
C GLU A 13 1.91 5.70 -53.58
N LEU A 14 0.65 6.11 -53.76
CA LEU A 14 0.14 6.56 -55.06
C LEU A 14 0.78 7.92 -55.44
N SER A 15 1.84 7.81 -56.24
CA SER A 15 2.51 8.96 -56.86
C SER A 15 1.54 9.79 -57.71
N LEU A 16 1.77 11.11 -57.81
CA LEU A 16 0.94 12.03 -58.60
C LEU A 16 0.71 11.60 -60.06
N PRO A 17 1.67 10.97 -60.77
CA PRO A 17 1.44 10.40 -62.10
C PRO A 17 0.34 9.33 -62.13
N ALA A 18 0.36 8.39 -61.17
CA ALA A 18 -0.57 7.25 -61.12
C ALA A 18 -2.02 7.69 -60.86
N LEU A 19 -2.22 8.74 -60.06
CA LEU A 19 -3.54 9.35 -59.83
C LEU A 19 -4.10 10.04 -61.07
N LYS A 20 -3.23 10.62 -61.90
CA LYS A 20 -3.63 11.28 -63.15
C LYS A 20 -4.03 10.24 -64.20
N GLU A 21 -3.35 9.10 -64.27
CA GLU A 21 -3.73 7.97 -65.14
C GLU A 21 -5.07 7.34 -64.75
N LEU A 22 -5.40 7.34 -63.45
CA LEU A 22 -6.68 6.86 -62.93
C LEU A 22 -7.81 7.91 -62.98
N GLY A 23 -7.56 9.10 -63.55
CA GLY A 23 -8.58 10.15 -63.70
C GLY A 23 -8.96 10.88 -62.41
N PHE A 24 -8.25 10.68 -61.30
CA PHE A 24 -8.53 11.35 -60.05
C PHE A 24 -7.93 12.75 -60.00
N SER A 25 -8.77 13.75 -59.72
CA SER A 25 -8.27 15.11 -59.49
C SER A 25 -7.55 15.23 -58.14
N VAL A 26 -6.58 16.14 -58.06
CA VAL A 26 -5.86 16.49 -56.82
C VAL A 26 -6.84 16.87 -55.69
N GLY A 27 -7.99 17.47 -56.04
CA GLY A 27 -9.04 17.84 -55.08
C GLY A 27 -9.83 16.65 -54.50
N VAL A 28 -9.88 15.50 -55.18
CA VAL A 28 -10.46 14.26 -54.64
C VAL A 28 -9.48 13.61 -53.68
N ARG A 29 -8.18 13.59 -54.01
CA ARG A 29 -7.11 13.13 -53.11
C ARG A 29 -7.16 13.89 -51.77
N ASN A 30 -7.12 15.22 -51.80
CA ASN A 30 -7.14 16.02 -50.56
C ASN A 30 -8.40 15.79 -49.72
N ARG A 31 -9.55 15.56 -50.35
CA ARG A 31 -10.80 15.23 -49.63
C ARG A 31 -10.73 13.86 -48.96
N LEU A 32 -10.17 12.85 -49.64
CA LEU A 32 -9.98 11.51 -49.08
C LEU A 32 -8.98 11.54 -47.92
N PHE A 33 -7.82 12.18 -48.09
CA PHE A 33 -6.83 12.31 -47.00
C PHE A 33 -7.41 13.01 -45.77
N LYS A 34 -8.17 14.10 -45.96
CA LYS A 34 -8.84 14.80 -44.85
C LYS A 34 -9.90 13.91 -44.18
N ALA A 35 -10.66 13.13 -44.94
CA ALA A 35 -11.67 12.22 -44.39
C ALA A 35 -11.02 11.07 -43.59
N PHE A 36 -9.92 10.49 -44.09
CA PHE A 36 -9.20 9.45 -43.37
C PHE A 36 -8.50 9.99 -42.10
N ALA A 37 -7.88 11.17 -42.15
CA ALA A 37 -7.28 11.78 -40.95
C ALA A 37 -8.32 11.99 -39.83
N VAL A 38 -9.52 12.47 -40.20
CA VAL A 38 -10.64 12.60 -39.26
C VAL A 38 -11.13 11.24 -38.75
N ALA A 39 -11.12 10.20 -39.59
CA ALA A 39 -11.49 8.85 -39.18
C ALA A 39 -10.47 8.26 -38.20
N THR A 40 -9.17 8.44 -38.44
CA THR A 40 -8.10 7.96 -37.55
C THR A 40 -8.10 8.68 -36.21
N GLU A 41 -8.36 10.00 -36.19
CA GLU A 41 -8.51 10.74 -34.93
C GLU A 41 -9.73 10.27 -34.14
N LYS A 42 -10.87 10.05 -34.80
CA LYS A 42 -12.07 9.52 -34.15
C LYS A 42 -11.85 8.12 -33.60
N GLN A 43 -11.12 7.27 -34.31
CA GLN A 43 -10.78 5.92 -33.84
C GLN A 43 -9.86 5.98 -32.62
N ALA A 44 -8.81 6.82 -32.65
CA ALA A 44 -7.91 6.99 -31.50
C ALA A 44 -8.64 7.53 -30.26
N ILE A 45 -9.58 8.47 -30.44
CA ILE A 45 -10.41 8.99 -29.34
C ILE A 45 -11.34 7.90 -28.77
N ALA A 46 -11.92 7.05 -29.62
CA ALA A 46 -12.78 5.95 -29.20
C ALA A 46 -12.01 4.88 -28.41
N GLU A 47 -10.82 4.50 -28.88
CA GLU A 47 -9.95 3.53 -28.20
C GLU A 47 -9.43 4.08 -26.85
N ALA A 48 -9.03 5.35 -26.79
CA ALA A 48 -8.63 6.00 -25.54
C ALA A 48 -9.78 6.04 -24.52
N LYS A 49 -11.00 6.35 -24.96
CA LYS A 49 -12.19 6.32 -24.08
C LYS A 49 -12.53 4.90 -23.60
N ALA A 50 -12.39 3.89 -24.47
CA ALA A 50 -12.61 2.50 -24.09
C ALA A 50 -11.60 2.02 -23.04
N LYS A 51 -10.32 2.38 -23.19
CA LYS A 51 -9.27 2.06 -22.23
C LYS A 51 -9.50 2.74 -20.87
N ALA A 52 -9.83 4.04 -20.87
CA ALA A 52 -10.12 4.77 -19.64
C ALA A 52 -11.36 4.21 -18.91
N ALA A 53 -12.39 3.78 -19.64
CA ALA A 53 -13.58 3.16 -19.06
C ALA A 53 -13.29 1.77 -18.46
N ALA A 54 -12.35 1.00 -19.03
CA ALA A 54 -11.94 -0.30 -18.50
C ALA A 54 -11.13 -0.16 -17.20
N GLU A 55 -10.19 0.79 -17.16
CA GLU A 55 -9.39 1.08 -15.96
C GLU A 55 -10.25 1.58 -14.79
N ALA A 56 -11.24 2.45 -15.06
CA ALA A 56 -12.19 2.91 -14.05
C ALA A 56 -13.05 1.77 -13.47
N LYS A 57 -13.46 0.81 -14.30
CA LYS A 57 -14.21 -0.37 -13.84
C LYS A 57 -13.36 -1.32 -12.99
N ALA A 58 -12.10 -1.51 -13.33
CA ALA A 58 -11.18 -2.34 -12.55
C ALA A 58 -10.94 -1.74 -11.16
N ALA A 59 -10.68 -0.43 -11.08
CA ALA A 59 -10.49 0.26 -9.82
C ALA A 59 -11.75 0.23 -8.92
N ALA A 60 -12.94 0.35 -9.52
CA ALA A 60 -14.20 0.25 -8.79
C ALA A 60 -14.47 -1.16 -8.24
N GLN A 61 -14.15 -2.20 -9.01
CA GLN A 61 -14.29 -3.60 -8.55
C GLN A 61 -13.31 -3.94 -7.43
N GLU A 62 -12.07 -3.45 -7.50
CA GLU A 62 -11.08 -3.69 -6.44
C GLU A 62 -11.50 -3.02 -5.13
N LYS A 63 -11.97 -1.76 -5.20
CA LYS A 63 -12.49 -1.05 -4.03
C LYS A 63 -13.71 -1.75 -3.43
N ALA A 64 -14.66 -2.19 -4.25
CA ALA A 64 -15.84 -2.90 -3.79
C ALA A 64 -15.49 -4.26 -3.15
N LYS A 65 -14.49 -4.97 -3.68
CA LYS A 65 -14.01 -6.23 -3.10
C LYS A 65 -13.35 -6.00 -1.73
N ALA A 66 -12.50 -4.98 -1.60
CA ALA A 66 -11.87 -4.65 -0.32
C ALA A 66 -12.89 -4.23 0.75
N GLU A 67 -13.91 -3.46 0.37
CA GLU A 67 -14.98 -3.03 1.28
C GLU A 67 -15.86 -4.20 1.72
N ALA A 68 -16.18 -5.13 0.80
CA ALA A 68 -16.90 -6.35 1.15
C ALA A 68 -16.10 -7.28 2.06
N GLU A 69 -14.78 -7.41 1.85
CA GLU A 69 -13.90 -8.21 2.70
C GLU A 69 -13.78 -7.62 4.11
N ALA A 70 -13.63 -6.29 4.22
CA ALA A 70 -13.60 -5.61 5.51
C ALA A 70 -14.93 -5.73 6.28
N ALA A 71 -16.07 -5.64 5.59
CA ALA A 71 -17.38 -5.84 6.20
C ALA A 71 -17.59 -7.28 6.69
N ALA A 72 -17.11 -8.28 5.93
CA ALA A 72 -17.14 -9.68 6.35
C ALA A 72 -16.24 -9.95 7.56
N GLU A 73 -15.03 -9.37 7.58
CA GLU A 73 -14.11 -9.46 8.72
C GLU A 73 -14.73 -8.87 9.99
N ALA A 74 -15.34 -7.68 9.90
CA ALA A 74 -16.01 -7.03 11.03
C ALA A 74 -17.22 -7.83 11.54
N ALA A 75 -18.01 -8.42 10.65
CA ALA A 75 -19.15 -9.26 11.04
C ALA A 75 -18.69 -10.56 11.74
N ALA A 76 -17.60 -11.17 11.27
CA ALA A 76 -17.00 -12.35 11.90
C ALA A 76 -16.41 -12.01 13.28
N GLU A 77 -15.74 -10.87 13.41
CA GLU A 77 -15.20 -10.39 14.68
C GLU A 77 -16.31 -10.08 15.70
N ALA A 78 -17.40 -9.43 15.26
CA ALA A 78 -18.57 -9.16 16.11
C ALA A 78 -19.23 -10.45 16.60
N LYS A 79 -19.33 -11.47 15.73
CA LYS A 79 -19.83 -12.80 16.12
C LYS A 79 -18.93 -13.42 17.20
N LEU A 80 -17.61 -13.39 17.01
CA LEU A 80 -16.65 -13.87 18.01
C LEU A 80 -16.72 -13.12 19.32
N LEU A 81 -16.92 -11.80 19.30
CA LEU A 81 -17.11 -11.01 20.52
C LEU A 81 -18.39 -11.40 21.26
N SER A 82 -19.48 -11.70 20.54
CA SER A 82 -20.73 -12.14 21.14
C SER A 82 -20.67 -13.56 21.73
N GLU A 83 -19.92 -14.45 21.09
CA GLU A 83 -19.78 -15.86 21.49
C GLU A 83 -18.69 -16.03 22.56
N PHE A 84 -17.63 -15.22 22.50
CA PHE A 84 -16.45 -15.27 23.37
C PHE A 84 -16.03 -13.86 23.82
N PRO A 85 -16.76 -13.26 24.79
CA PRO A 85 -16.49 -11.90 25.26
C PRO A 85 -15.15 -11.78 26.01
N TRP A 86 -14.63 -12.89 26.55
CA TRP A 86 -13.38 -12.94 27.30
C TRP A 86 -12.12 -12.89 26.42
N LEU A 87 -12.26 -13.14 25.12
CA LEU A 87 -11.12 -13.21 24.20
C LEU A 87 -10.57 -11.81 23.92
N ASP A 88 -9.25 -11.66 23.76
CA ASP A 88 -8.67 -10.36 23.40
C ASP A 88 -9.04 -9.91 21.98
N ALA A 89 -9.13 -8.60 21.75
CA ALA A 89 -9.48 -8.03 20.43
C ALA A 89 -8.46 -8.42 19.35
N SER A 90 -7.17 -8.43 19.67
CA SER A 90 -6.12 -8.79 18.72
C SER A 90 -6.21 -10.26 18.35
N LEU A 91 -6.52 -11.13 19.32
CA LEU A 91 -6.76 -12.55 19.06
C LEU A 91 -8.02 -12.78 18.22
N ARG A 92 -9.14 -12.11 18.53
CA ARG A 92 -10.36 -12.18 17.71
C ARG A 92 -10.08 -11.84 16.25
N LYS A 93 -9.35 -10.76 16.01
CA LYS A 93 -8.95 -10.34 14.66
C LYS A 93 -8.07 -11.37 13.95
N CYS A 94 -7.20 -12.07 14.67
CA CYS A 94 -6.39 -13.15 14.09
C CYS A 94 -7.24 -14.37 13.69
N ILE A 95 -8.20 -14.71 14.53
CA ILE A 95 -8.99 -15.93 14.43
C ILE A 95 -10.17 -15.78 13.47
N CYS A 96 -10.72 -14.57 13.29
CA CYS A 96 -11.85 -14.32 12.39
C CYS A 96 -11.56 -14.69 10.91
N LYS A 97 -10.29 -14.75 10.51
CA LYS A 97 -9.85 -15.18 9.17
C LYS A 97 -9.65 -16.69 9.03
N VAL A 98 -9.93 -17.46 10.07
CA VAL A 98 -9.84 -18.92 10.06
C VAL A 98 -11.20 -19.48 9.64
N GLN A 99 -11.19 -20.57 8.90
CA GLN A 99 -12.41 -21.23 8.42
C GLN A 99 -13.31 -21.69 9.58
N GLU A 100 -12.73 -22.11 10.70
CA GLU A 100 -13.42 -22.58 11.90
C GLU A 100 -12.91 -21.87 13.16
N PRO A 101 -13.37 -20.64 13.42
CA PRO A 101 -12.85 -19.84 14.51
C PRO A 101 -13.23 -20.41 15.89
N SER A 102 -14.42 -21.00 16.04
CA SER A 102 -14.88 -21.58 17.32
C SER A 102 -14.02 -22.75 17.79
N SER A 103 -13.50 -23.59 16.88
CA SER A 103 -12.58 -24.69 17.24
C SER A 103 -11.25 -24.17 17.76
N VAL A 104 -10.73 -23.09 17.16
CA VAL A 104 -9.50 -22.45 17.61
C VAL A 104 -9.71 -21.79 18.98
N VAL A 105 -10.85 -21.15 19.22
CA VAL A 105 -11.15 -20.54 20.53
C VAL A 105 -11.31 -21.60 21.62
N ALA A 106 -11.93 -22.75 21.32
CA ALA A 106 -12.01 -23.86 22.28
C ALA A 106 -10.64 -24.38 22.70
N LEU A 107 -9.70 -24.51 21.74
CA LEU A 107 -8.32 -24.89 22.05
C LEU A 107 -7.59 -23.82 22.88
N LEU A 108 -7.86 -22.54 22.65
CA LEU A 108 -7.28 -21.46 23.44
C LEU A 108 -7.84 -21.48 24.88
N GLU A 109 -9.14 -21.72 25.05
CA GLU A 109 -9.79 -21.83 26.36
C GLU A 109 -9.23 -23.03 27.16
N GLU A 110 -9.08 -24.19 26.51
CA GLU A 110 -8.54 -25.40 27.13
C GLU A 110 -7.10 -25.20 27.65
N ASN A 111 -6.34 -24.31 27.01
CA ASN A 111 -4.94 -24.01 27.37
C ASN A 111 -4.78 -22.68 28.12
N ASP A 112 -5.88 -22.09 28.60
CA ASP A 112 -5.95 -20.81 29.34
C ASP A 112 -5.31 -19.61 28.60
N VAL A 113 -5.32 -19.63 27.27
CA VAL A 113 -4.75 -18.59 26.41
C VAL A 113 -5.81 -17.52 26.15
N LYS A 114 -5.78 -16.42 26.90
CA LYS A 114 -6.80 -15.36 26.82
C LYS A 114 -6.35 -14.15 26.03
N THR A 115 -5.05 -13.89 26.06
CA THR A 115 -4.45 -12.69 25.46
C THR A 115 -3.42 -13.05 24.41
N LEU A 116 -3.10 -12.07 23.55
CA LEU A 116 -2.02 -12.20 22.58
C LEU A 116 -0.67 -12.47 23.28
N ALA A 117 -0.47 -11.95 24.49
CA ALA A 117 0.73 -12.17 25.29
C ALA A 117 0.86 -13.63 25.77
N ASP A 118 -0.25 -14.23 26.23
CA ASP A 118 -0.28 -15.65 26.60
C ASP A 118 0.08 -16.52 25.39
N ALA A 119 -0.48 -16.16 24.22
CA ALA A 119 -0.20 -16.86 22.98
C ALA A 119 1.27 -16.67 22.52
N LYS A 120 1.90 -15.52 22.79
CA LYS A 120 3.32 -15.24 22.51
C LYS A 120 4.25 -16.05 23.42
N ALA A 121 3.82 -16.35 24.64
CA ALA A 121 4.56 -17.22 25.56
C ALA A 121 4.57 -18.69 25.10
N LEU A 122 3.68 -19.07 24.17
CA LEU A 122 3.66 -20.42 23.61
C LEU A 122 4.78 -20.61 22.59
N SER A 123 5.62 -21.61 22.83
CA SER A 123 6.60 -22.05 21.84
C SER A 123 5.92 -22.66 20.61
N LEU A 124 6.63 -22.64 19.47
CA LEU A 124 6.19 -23.34 18.24
C LEU A 124 5.89 -24.83 18.47
N GLY A 125 6.61 -25.45 19.40
CA GLY A 125 6.41 -26.83 19.83
C GLY A 125 5.07 -26.99 20.56
N ALA A 126 4.84 -26.15 21.57
CA ALA A 126 3.59 -26.14 22.33
C ALA A 126 2.37 -25.92 21.42
N MET A 127 2.45 -24.95 20.50
CA MET A 127 1.37 -24.73 19.54
C MET A 127 1.11 -25.93 18.62
N LYS A 128 2.14 -26.71 18.28
CA LYS A 128 1.95 -27.94 17.49
C LYS A 128 1.28 -29.03 18.32
N GLU A 129 1.67 -29.16 19.59
CA GLU A 129 1.11 -30.14 20.54
C GLU A 129 -0.35 -29.86 20.86
N PHE A 130 -0.75 -28.59 20.92
CA PHE A 130 -2.16 -28.18 21.07
C PHE A 130 -3.00 -28.37 19.81
N GLY A 131 -2.44 -28.92 18.73
CA GLY A 131 -3.18 -29.22 17.51
C GLY A 131 -3.43 -28.01 16.60
N PHE A 132 -2.79 -26.85 16.84
CA PHE A 132 -2.92 -25.72 15.93
C PHE A 132 -2.33 -26.05 14.55
N SER A 133 -3.15 -25.88 13.51
CA SER A 133 -2.69 -26.02 12.13
C SER A 133 -1.53 -25.07 11.85
N VAL A 134 -0.66 -25.44 10.90
CA VAL A 134 0.47 -24.59 10.46
C VAL A 134 -0.01 -23.19 10.06
N GLY A 135 -1.18 -23.12 9.41
CA GLY A 135 -1.78 -21.85 8.98
C GLY A 135 -2.15 -20.94 10.14
N VAL A 136 -2.78 -21.49 11.20
CA VAL A 136 -3.13 -20.71 12.40
C VAL A 136 -1.87 -20.26 13.13
N ARG A 137 -0.87 -21.14 13.27
CA ARG A 137 0.43 -20.81 13.90
C ARG A 137 1.13 -19.66 13.18
N ASN A 138 1.27 -19.74 11.86
CA ASN A 138 1.91 -18.67 11.08
C ASN A 138 1.17 -17.34 11.20
N ARG A 139 -0.16 -17.38 11.35
CA ARG A 139 -0.99 -16.19 11.48
C ARG A 139 -0.86 -15.56 12.86
N LEU A 140 -0.83 -16.38 13.93
CA LEU A 140 -0.55 -15.93 15.30
C LEU A 140 0.86 -15.33 15.41
N LEU A 141 1.88 -15.98 14.85
CA LEU A 141 3.24 -15.44 14.81
C LEU A 141 3.30 -14.10 14.07
N LYS A 142 2.66 -14.01 12.90
CA LYS A 142 2.60 -12.76 12.15
C LYS A 142 1.94 -11.65 12.97
N ALA A 143 0.90 -11.99 13.74
CA ALA A 143 0.26 -11.04 14.64
C ALA A 143 1.14 -10.67 15.84
N PHE A 144 1.93 -11.59 16.39
CA PHE A 144 2.91 -11.27 17.44
C PHE A 144 3.96 -10.29 16.94
N PHE A 145 4.53 -10.54 15.76
CA PHE A 145 5.50 -9.62 15.17
C PHE A 145 4.87 -8.28 14.77
N ALA A 146 3.63 -8.29 14.27
CA ALA A 146 2.91 -7.06 13.98
C ALA A 146 2.52 -6.30 15.26
N ALA A 147 2.29 -6.97 16.39
CA ALA A 147 2.03 -6.34 17.67
C ALA A 147 3.32 -5.81 18.34
N ASP A 148 4.46 -6.51 18.19
CA ASP A 148 5.78 -5.99 18.59
C ASP A 148 6.18 -4.74 17.77
N GLU A 149 5.68 -4.60 16.54
CA GLU A 149 5.85 -3.37 15.74
C GLU A 149 4.94 -2.22 16.20
N VAL A 150 3.97 -2.42 17.10
CA VAL A 150 2.94 -1.41 17.44
C VAL A 150 3.08 -0.83 18.86
N ASP A 151 3.96 -1.33 19.72
CA ASP A 151 4.10 -0.81 21.11
C ASP A 151 5.52 -0.41 21.53
N GLU A 152 6.38 -0.02 20.57
CA GLU A 152 7.60 0.79 20.84
C GLU A 152 7.60 2.12 20.08
N ASP A 153 6.47 2.52 19.47
CA ASP A 153 6.18 3.93 19.27
C ASP A 153 5.62 4.45 20.59
N SER A 154 6.53 4.80 21.48
CA SER A 154 6.20 5.73 22.54
C SER A 154 5.52 6.93 21.86
N ASN A 155 4.20 7.03 22.04
CA ASN A 155 3.35 8.17 21.68
C ASN A 155 3.71 9.41 22.53
N LEU A 156 5.01 9.60 22.76
CA LEU A 156 5.63 10.88 22.99
C LEU A 156 5.62 11.55 21.62
N GLU A 157 4.54 12.27 21.34
CA GLU A 157 4.50 13.20 20.21
C GLU A 157 5.84 13.96 20.19
N ILE A 158 6.55 13.84 19.07
CA ILE A 158 7.80 14.58 18.89
C ILE A 158 7.39 16.05 18.94
N CYS A 159 7.74 16.73 20.02
CA CYS A 159 7.44 18.15 20.23
C CYS A 159 8.73 18.94 20.19
N VAL A 160 8.61 20.23 19.86
CA VAL A 160 9.74 21.16 19.95
C VAL A 160 10.25 21.21 21.39
N GLY A 161 11.56 21.03 21.57
CA GLY A 161 12.21 21.01 22.87
C GLY A 161 12.46 19.61 23.46
N VAL A 162 11.86 18.55 22.89
CA VAL A 162 12.10 17.17 23.32
C VAL A 162 13.49 16.69 22.88
N ILE A 163 14.11 15.84 23.70
CA ILE A 163 15.35 15.14 23.37
C ILE A 163 14.98 13.80 22.74
N CYS A 164 15.45 13.57 21.53
CA CYS A 164 15.26 12.34 20.79
C CYS A 164 16.60 11.66 20.53
N MET A 165 16.59 10.36 20.30
CA MET A 165 17.72 9.61 19.77
C MET A 165 17.57 9.45 18.26
N VAL A 166 18.64 9.73 17.52
CA VAL A 166 18.66 9.54 16.06
C VAL A 166 18.87 8.06 15.75
N ILE A 167 18.01 7.49 14.90
CA ILE A 167 18.08 6.08 14.49
C ILE A 167 17.81 5.90 12.99
N GLY A 168 18.30 4.78 12.43
CA GLY A 168 17.91 4.34 11.08
C GLY A 168 18.42 5.22 9.93
N LEU A 169 19.46 6.04 10.13
CA LEU A 169 20.12 6.75 9.04
C LEU A 169 21.07 5.81 8.29
N GLY A 170 20.80 5.60 7.00
CA GLY A 170 21.65 4.78 6.13
C GLY A 170 22.90 5.51 5.64
N MET A 171 22.78 6.79 5.26
CA MET A 171 23.91 7.58 4.72
C MET A 171 24.81 8.19 5.80
N ARG A 172 24.28 8.45 6.99
CA ARG A 172 25.00 9.03 8.13
C ARG A 172 24.82 8.16 9.37
N SER A 173 25.31 6.93 9.29
CA SER A 173 25.22 5.97 10.39
C SER A 173 26.04 6.38 11.62
N ASP A 174 26.99 7.31 11.46
CA ASP A 174 27.76 7.97 12.51
C ASP A 174 26.92 8.80 13.49
N LEU A 175 25.71 9.18 13.07
CA LEU A 175 24.76 9.91 13.91
C LEU A 175 23.75 9.01 14.62
N ASN A 176 23.65 7.73 14.23
CA ASN A 176 22.75 6.80 14.89
C ASN A 176 23.21 6.57 16.34
N GLY A 177 22.28 6.64 17.29
CA GLY A 177 22.54 6.52 18.73
C GLY A 177 22.91 7.83 19.43
N LYS A 178 23.11 8.93 18.70
CA LYS A 178 23.34 10.25 19.32
C LYS A 178 22.04 10.89 19.78
N LYS A 179 22.15 11.70 20.85
CA LYS A 179 21.05 12.53 21.36
C LYS A 179 20.92 13.77 20.49
N ALA A 180 19.69 14.14 20.17
CA ALA A 180 19.36 15.32 19.39
C ALA A 180 18.17 16.05 20.01
N ARG A 181 18.25 17.37 20.04
CA ARG A 181 17.18 18.23 20.51
C ARG A 181 16.35 18.73 19.33
N VAL A 182 15.03 18.58 19.44
CA VAL A 182 14.09 19.04 18.41
C VAL A 182 13.91 20.56 18.50
N ILE A 183 14.14 21.26 17.39
CA ILE A 183 14.05 22.72 17.29
C ILE A 183 12.75 23.16 16.62
N GLY A 184 12.25 22.40 15.65
CA GLY A 184 11.07 22.80 14.89
C GLY A 184 10.62 21.74 13.88
N LEU A 185 9.36 21.83 13.47
CA LEU A 185 8.80 21.05 12.37
C LEU A 185 8.75 21.90 11.11
N ASP A 186 9.27 21.38 10.02
CA ASP A 186 9.04 21.91 8.67
C ASP A 186 7.76 21.29 8.11
N ALA A 187 6.65 22.02 8.21
CA ALA A 187 5.33 21.57 7.78
C ALA A 187 5.22 21.37 6.26
N GLU A 188 6.05 22.03 5.46
CA GLU A 188 6.03 21.88 4.00
C GLU A 188 6.61 20.54 3.56
N LYS A 189 7.57 20.01 4.31
CA LYS A 189 8.29 18.76 3.98
C LYS A 189 7.99 17.59 4.92
N GLY A 190 7.32 17.85 6.03
CA GLY A 190 7.10 16.86 7.09
C GLY A 190 8.40 16.39 7.73
N LEU A 191 9.40 17.28 7.82
CA LEU A 191 10.73 16.98 8.38
C LEU A 191 10.95 17.74 9.70
N TRP A 192 11.53 17.06 10.68
CA TRP A 192 11.90 17.61 11.96
C TRP A 192 13.33 18.17 11.91
N HIS A 193 13.48 19.43 12.27
CA HIS A 193 14.78 20.04 12.47
C HIS A 193 15.28 19.74 13.88
N VAL A 194 16.43 19.06 13.96
CA VAL A 194 17.07 18.68 15.22
C VAL A 194 18.52 19.16 15.25
N THR A 195 19.04 19.40 16.46
CA THR A 195 20.47 19.64 16.71
C THR A 195 21.04 18.49 17.53
N VAL A 196 22.09 17.85 17.02
CA VAL A 196 22.74 16.69 17.64
C VAL A 196 23.76 17.16 18.67
N ASP A 197 23.72 16.59 19.88
CA ASP A 197 24.71 16.88 20.92
C ASP A 197 26.10 16.38 20.48
N GLY A 198 27.09 17.28 20.44
CA GLY A 198 28.47 16.97 20.08
C GLY A 198 28.87 17.26 18.62
N GLU A 199 27.97 17.80 17.79
CA GLU A 199 28.37 18.47 16.55
C GLU A 199 28.61 19.97 16.77
N ALA A 200 29.32 20.61 15.83
CA ALA A 200 29.58 22.04 15.86
C ALA A 200 28.26 22.82 16.05
N GLU A 201 28.29 23.75 17.00
CA GLU A 201 27.16 24.57 17.44
C GLU A 201 26.55 25.29 16.23
N GLY A 202 25.42 24.77 15.71
CA GLY A 202 24.74 25.33 14.53
C GLY A 202 24.34 24.34 13.43
N SER A 203 24.78 23.08 13.48
CA SER A 203 24.32 22.05 12.53
C SER A 203 22.86 21.68 12.80
N LYS A 204 21.96 22.18 11.94
CA LYS A 204 20.53 21.80 11.90
C LYS A 204 20.38 20.63 10.94
N LEU A 205 19.89 19.49 11.44
CA LEU A 205 19.62 18.31 10.63
C LEU A 205 18.11 18.14 10.45
N ALA A 206 17.67 18.00 9.19
CA ALA A 206 16.29 17.71 8.87
C ALA A 206 16.08 16.20 8.79
N LEU A 207 15.35 15.62 9.73
CA LEU A 207 15.11 14.19 9.86
C LEU A 207 13.63 13.85 9.73
N ARG A 208 13.33 12.64 9.25
CA ARG A 208 11.96 12.13 9.22
C ARG A 208 11.55 11.67 10.63
N PRO A 209 10.24 11.68 10.97
CA PRO A 209 9.74 11.19 12.25
C PRO A 209 10.23 9.77 12.56
N LYS A 210 10.22 8.86 11.57
CA LYS A 210 10.71 7.47 11.69
C LYS A 210 12.19 7.33 12.06
N ASN A 211 12.97 8.41 11.95
CA ASN A 211 14.40 8.42 12.25
C ASN A 211 14.70 9.02 13.63
N LEU A 212 13.67 9.32 14.42
CA LEU A 212 13.76 9.93 15.74
C LEU A 212 13.00 9.07 16.73
N LYS A 213 13.67 8.65 17.81
CA LYS A 213 13.04 7.98 18.95
C LYS A 213 13.02 8.92 20.15
N PRO A 214 11.85 9.38 20.64
CA PRO A 214 11.79 10.27 21.79
C PRO A 214 12.35 9.57 23.03
N LEU A 215 13.27 10.23 23.74
CA LEU A 215 13.74 9.74 25.03
C LEU A 215 12.84 10.35 26.09
N ALA A 216 12.14 9.51 26.87
CA ALA A 216 11.36 9.96 28.01
C ALA A 216 12.26 10.83 28.89
N SER A 217 11.94 12.13 28.98
CA SER A 217 12.65 13.04 29.86
C SER A 217 12.30 12.63 31.28
N ALA A 218 13.24 11.98 31.98
CA ALA A 218 13.15 11.85 33.43
C ALA A 218 13.16 13.26 34.01
N VAL A 219 11.99 13.70 34.50
CA VAL A 219 11.84 14.89 35.35
C VAL A 219 12.30 14.50 36.76
#